data_AF-A0A1C5MUN3-F1
#
_entry.id   AF-A0A1C5MUN3-F1
#
_cell.length_a   1.000
_cell.length_b   1.000
_cell.length_c   1.000
_cell.angle_alpha   90.00
_cell.angle_beta   90.00
_cell.angle_gamma   90.00
#
_symmetry.space_group_name_H-M   'P 1'
#
loop_
_entity.id
_entity.type
_entity.pdbx_description
1 polymer ?
#
loop_
_entity_poly.entity_id
_entity_poly.type
_entity_poly.pdbx_seq_one_letter_code
_entity_poly.pdbx_strand_id
1 'polypeptide(L)'
;MKIKLNDKDIKIKIRLSNVSVNSEFDVLGYSGTEEPINSYLNYSKDIFKNWDSEQVLMNRFRNDKNLVFCPLVDTSKAENVQSMFSGCVNLIQVPLIDTSSVVHFDDMFYNCNSLTTIPQFNTSSLYSANLMLAGCSKLVSVPLMDFGKAEQLRSMLLGCSELTDLKGFTNLSVSLDLSSSRKLTADSIMNVINEAKDLSETGSATLTLGSTNISKLTEEQIAIASAKGWTLA
;
A
#
# COMPACT_ATOMS: atom_id res chain seq x y z
N MET A 1 13.28 -29.54 -18.44
CA MET A 1 12.05 -28.97 -19.04
C MET A 1 12.35 -27.53 -19.45
N LYS A 2 12.40 -27.21 -20.75
CA LYS A 2 12.62 -25.84 -21.22
C LYS A 2 11.26 -25.14 -21.30
N ILE A 3 10.93 -24.35 -20.28
CA ILE A 3 9.72 -23.53 -20.27
C ILE A 3 9.96 -22.33 -21.19
N LYS A 4 9.20 -22.23 -22.30
CA LYS A 4 9.13 -21.02 -23.11
C LYS A 4 8.31 -19.99 -22.33
N LEU A 5 8.96 -18.92 -21.88
CA LEU A 5 8.32 -17.77 -21.27
C LEU A 5 7.72 -16.92 -22.38
N ASN A 6 6.39 -16.87 -22.46
CA ASN A 6 5.70 -15.90 -23.31
C ASN A 6 5.39 -14.65 -22.48
N ASP A 7 5.31 -13.47 -23.09
CA ASP A 7 4.98 -12.22 -22.36
C ASP A 7 3.62 -12.26 -21.62
N LYS A 8 2.79 -13.28 -21.90
CA LYS A 8 1.53 -13.57 -21.19
C LYS A 8 1.72 -14.23 -19.81
N ASP A 9 2.87 -14.85 -19.55
CA ASP A 9 3.16 -15.59 -18.32
C ASP A 9 3.68 -14.67 -17.21
N ILE A 10 4.27 -13.53 -17.60
CA ILE A 10 4.49 -12.38 -16.72
C ILE A 10 3.19 -11.57 -16.75
N LYS A 11 2.16 -12.02 -16.01
CA LYS A 11 0.92 -11.24 -15.83
C LYS A 11 1.20 -10.00 -14.98
N ILE A 12 1.96 -9.06 -15.49
CA ILE A 12 1.88 -7.67 -15.05
C ILE A 12 0.53 -7.19 -15.58
N LYS A 13 -0.52 -7.28 -14.76
CA LYS A 13 -1.75 -6.53 -15.01
C LYS A 13 -1.41 -5.05 -14.80
N ILE A 14 -0.72 -4.44 -15.76
CA ILE A 14 -0.74 -2.98 -15.90
C ILE A 14 -2.19 -2.70 -16.28
N ARG A 15 -3.00 -2.23 -15.33
CA ARG A 15 -4.37 -1.81 -15.62
C ARG A 15 -4.27 -0.47 -16.36
N LEU A 16 -3.85 -0.49 -17.62
CA LEU A 16 -3.91 0.65 -18.55
C LEU A 16 -5.33 0.75 -19.09
N SER A 17 -6.33 0.92 -18.22
CA SER A 17 -7.63 1.37 -18.69
C SER A 17 -7.52 2.87 -18.97
N ASN A 18 -7.24 3.21 -20.23
CA ASN A 18 -7.29 4.54 -20.85
C ASN A 18 -6.03 5.42 -20.86
N VAL A 19 -4.84 4.86 -21.14
CA VAL A 19 -3.69 5.71 -21.51
C VAL A 19 -3.26 5.37 -22.93
N SER A 20 -3.52 6.30 -23.85
CA SER A 20 -2.90 6.30 -25.17
C SER A 20 -1.38 6.34 -24.99
N VAL A 21 -0.71 5.31 -25.50
CA VAL A 21 0.74 5.18 -25.39
C VAL A 21 1.39 6.34 -26.14
N ASN A 22 1.83 7.36 -25.39
CA ASN A 22 2.87 8.35 -25.69
C ASN A 22 2.65 9.60 -24.81
N SER A 23 3.06 9.56 -23.53
CA SER A 23 3.58 10.73 -22.77
C SER A 23 3.73 10.53 -21.24
N GLU A 24 3.31 9.40 -20.63
CA GLU A 24 3.35 9.29 -19.15
C GLU A 24 4.62 8.63 -18.56
N PHE A 25 5.59 8.21 -19.37
CA PHE A 25 6.81 7.59 -18.85
C PHE A 25 7.76 8.56 -18.14
N ASP A 26 7.57 9.87 -18.33
CA ASP A 26 8.33 10.93 -17.63
C ASP A 26 7.86 11.18 -16.19
N VAL A 27 6.70 10.61 -15.79
CA VAL A 27 6.07 10.89 -14.48
C VAL A 27 6.45 9.88 -13.39
N LEU A 28 7.11 8.76 -13.75
CA LEU A 28 7.45 7.66 -12.82
C LEU A 28 8.65 7.92 -11.89
N GLY A 29 9.10 9.18 -11.72
CA GLY A 29 10.22 9.48 -10.82
C GLY A 29 11.55 8.85 -11.27
N TYR A 30 11.73 8.75 -12.59
CA TYR A 30 12.95 8.29 -13.23
C TYR A 30 14.14 9.15 -12.79
N SER A 31 15.06 8.56 -12.02
CA SER A 31 16.22 9.23 -11.42
C SER A 31 17.39 9.45 -12.38
N GLY A 32 17.18 9.27 -13.69
CA GLY A 32 18.15 9.68 -14.71
C GLY A 32 19.37 8.78 -14.87
N THR A 33 19.38 7.56 -14.32
CA THR A 33 20.36 6.53 -14.74
C THR A 33 19.66 5.59 -15.71
N GLU A 34 20.04 5.65 -16.98
CA GLU A 34 19.55 4.79 -18.07
C GLU A 34 19.88 3.31 -17.83
N GLU A 35 19.19 2.66 -16.90
CA GLU A 35 18.97 1.21 -16.99
C GLU A 35 17.77 1.04 -17.93
N PRO A 36 17.96 0.46 -19.14
CA PRO A 36 16.86 0.28 -20.07
C PRO A 36 15.75 -0.54 -19.39
N ILE A 37 14.48 -0.24 -19.65
CA ILE A 37 13.33 -1.02 -19.17
C ILE A 37 13.51 -2.55 -19.34
N ASN A 38 14.28 -2.94 -20.36
CA ASN A 38 14.68 -4.32 -20.62
C ASN A 38 15.50 -4.97 -19.49
N SER A 39 16.36 -4.22 -18.80
CA SER A 39 17.15 -4.71 -17.65
C SER A 39 16.26 -5.09 -16.48
N TYR A 40 15.33 -4.20 -16.10
CA TYR A 40 14.35 -4.49 -15.04
C TYR A 40 13.43 -5.64 -15.39
N LEU A 41 12.96 -5.71 -16.65
CA LEU A 41 12.15 -6.83 -17.11
C LEU A 41 12.94 -8.15 -17.09
N ASN A 42 14.23 -8.12 -17.44
CA ASN A 42 15.09 -9.30 -17.35
C ASN A 42 15.30 -9.73 -15.90
N TYR A 43 15.44 -8.79 -14.96
CA TYR A 43 15.52 -9.08 -13.54
C TYR A 43 14.24 -9.80 -13.03
N SER A 44 13.05 -9.27 -13.36
CA SER A 44 11.78 -9.92 -13.02
C SER A 44 11.65 -11.30 -13.68
N LYS A 45 12.11 -11.47 -14.92
CA LYS A 45 12.15 -12.77 -15.63
C LYS A 45 13.04 -13.78 -14.89
N ASP A 46 14.17 -13.33 -14.37
CA ASP A 46 15.11 -14.20 -13.66
C ASP A 46 14.58 -14.63 -12.29
N ILE A 47 13.92 -13.72 -11.57
CA ILE A 47 13.18 -14.08 -10.34
C ILE A 47 12.16 -15.17 -10.63
N PHE A 48 11.34 -15.00 -11.67
CA PHE A 48 10.31 -15.97 -12.02
C PHE A 48 10.89 -17.34 -12.40
N LYS A 49 11.95 -17.38 -13.22
CA LYS A 49 12.60 -18.63 -13.64
C LYS A 49 13.19 -19.43 -12.49
N ASN A 50 13.73 -18.72 -11.51
CA ASN A 50 14.45 -19.29 -10.38
C ASN A 50 13.60 -19.26 -9.10
N TRP A 51 12.27 -19.13 -9.24
CA TRP A 51 11.37 -19.08 -8.09
C TRP A 51 11.27 -20.44 -7.42
N ASP A 52 11.53 -20.47 -6.12
CA ASP A 52 11.37 -21.64 -5.28
C ASP A 52 10.11 -21.46 -4.42
N SER A 53 9.04 -22.17 -4.80
CA SER A 53 7.75 -22.10 -4.10
C SER A 53 7.78 -22.70 -2.70
N GLU A 54 8.85 -23.44 -2.35
CA GLU A 54 9.00 -24.06 -1.03
C GLU A 54 9.71 -23.15 -0.02
N GLN A 55 10.24 -22.00 -0.45
CA GLN A 55 10.94 -21.08 0.44
C GLN A 55 10.01 -20.26 1.32
N VAL A 56 10.43 -20.08 2.58
CA VAL A 56 9.82 -19.10 3.49
C VAL A 56 10.18 -17.69 3.00
N LEU A 57 9.18 -16.91 2.60
CA LEU A 57 9.35 -15.64 1.85
C LEU A 57 9.73 -14.43 2.71
N MET A 58 10.05 -14.62 3.99
CA MET A 58 10.34 -13.54 4.90
C MET A 58 11.52 -12.69 4.38
N ASN A 59 11.28 -11.39 4.20
CA ASN A 59 12.26 -10.44 3.68
C ASN A 59 12.84 -10.75 2.28
N ARG A 60 12.20 -11.59 1.45
CA ARG A 60 12.77 -12.07 0.18
C ARG A 60 13.27 -10.95 -0.73
N PHE A 61 12.56 -9.83 -0.81
CA PHE A 61 12.90 -8.69 -1.64
C PHE A 61 13.40 -7.49 -0.83
N ARG A 62 13.65 -7.65 0.47
CA ARG A 62 14.06 -6.54 1.32
C ARG A 62 15.34 -5.88 0.79
N ASN A 63 15.30 -4.56 0.65
CA ASN A 63 16.34 -3.69 0.10
C ASN A 63 16.73 -4.01 -1.36
N ASP A 64 15.88 -4.71 -2.11
CA ASP A 64 16.12 -4.99 -3.52
C ASP A 64 15.88 -3.73 -4.36
N LYS A 65 16.96 -3.00 -4.61
CA LYS A 65 16.94 -1.76 -5.41
C LYS A 65 16.78 -2.02 -6.91
N ASN A 66 16.92 -3.28 -7.36
CA ASN A 66 16.75 -3.65 -8.76
C ASN A 66 15.30 -4.08 -9.06
N LEU A 67 14.51 -4.37 -8.02
CA LEU A 67 13.12 -4.73 -8.16
C LEU A 67 12.25 -3.51 -8.48
N VAL A 68 11.98 -3.31 -9.78
CA VAL A 68 10.99 -2.33 -10.26
C VAL A 68 9.60 -2.96 -10.38
N PHE A 69 9.56 -4.21 -10.83
CA PHE A 69 8.34 -4.99 -11.00
C PHE A 69 8.48 -6.35 -10.33
N CYS A 70 7.65 -6.64 -9.33
CA CYS A 70 7.57 -7.99 -8.79
C CYS A 70 6.82 -8.89 -9.78
N PRO A 71 7.39 -10.02 -10.24
CA PRO A 71 6.67 -10.97 -11.08
C PRO A 71 5.59 -11.69 -10.26
N LEU A 72 4.55 -12.18 -10.93
CA LEU A 72 3.56 -13.08 -10.32
C LEU A 72 4.22 -14.43 -10.08
N VAL A 73 4.37 -14.80 -8.81
CA VAL A 73 5.04 -16.02 -8.36
C VAL A 73 4.17 -16.70 -7.30
N ASP A 74 4.36 -18.00 -7.10
CA ASP A 74 3.60 -18.74 -6.10
C ASP A 74 4.05 -18.33 -4.69
N THR A 75 3.19 -17.63 -3.96
CA THR A 75 3.40 -17.21 -2.57
C THR A 75 2.44 -17.92 -1.61
N SER A 76 1.82 -19.04 -2.02
CA SER A 76 0.83 -19.75 -1.19
C SER A 76 1.38 -20.26 0.14
N LYS A 77 2.70 -20.42 0.25
CA LYS A 77 3.43 -20.79 1.47
C LYS A 77 3.98 -19.59 2.24
N ALA A 78 3.62 -18.36 1.87
CA ALA A 78 3.99 -17.17 2.62
C ALA A 78 3.22 -17.11 3.95
N GLU A 79 3.81 -17.62 5.01
CA GLU A 79 3.26 -17.48 6.37
C GLU A 79 3.55 -16.09 6.97
N ASN A 80 4.58 -15.40 6.45
CA ASN A 80 5.01 -14.10 6.92
C ASN A 80 5.41 -13.19 5.75
N VAL A 81 4.74 -12.03 5.64
CA VAL A 81 5.00 -10.99 4.63
C VAL A 81 5.63 -9.72 5.24
N GLN A 82 5.98 -9.76 6.52
CA GLN A 82 6.64 -8.67 7.22
C GLN A 82 7.92 -8.27 6.49
N SER A 83 8.07 -6.96 6.26
CA SER A 83 9.24 -6.37 5.59
C SER A 83 9.55 -6.96 4.19
N MET A 84 8.63 -7.69 3.55
CA MET A 84 8.90 -8.45 2.31
C MET A 84 9.51 -7.60 1.21
N PHE A 85 9.03 -6.36 1.04
CA PHE A 85 9.51 -5.38 0.05
C PHE A 85 10.14 -4.14 0.71
N SER A 86 10.40 -4.16 2.02
CA SER A 86 10.97 -3.03 2.74
C SER A 86 12.27 -2.56 2.07
N GLY A 87 12.38 -1.28 1.73
CA GLY A 87 13.54 -0.68 1.08
C GLY A 87 13.67 -0.93 -0.42
N CYS A 88 12.65 -1.49 -1.09
CA CYS A 88 12.61 -1.55 -2.56
C CYS A 88 12.30 -0.16 -3.15
N VAL A 89 13.27 0.74 -3.11
CA VAL A 89 13.07 2.16 -3.44
C VAL A 89 12.58 2.41 -4.88
N ASN A 90 12.85 1.48 -5.80
CA ASN A 90 12.46 1.55 -7.21
C ASN A 90 11.21 0.73 -7.55
N LEU A 91 10.60 0.04 -6.58
CA LEU A 91 9.42 -0.79 -6.78
C LEU A 91 8.20 0.09 -7.09
N ILE A 92 7.59 -0.13 -8.25
CA ILE A 92 6.44 0.66 -8.71
C ILE A 92 5.12 -0.02 -8.40
N GLN A 93 5.08 -1.36 -8.52
CA GLN A 93 3.87 -2.17 -8.31
C GLN A 93 4.22 -3.60 -7.89
N VAL A 94 3.28 -4.25 -7.22
CA VAL A 94 3.35 -5.67 -6.86
C VAL A 94 2.10 -6.42 -7.36
N PRO A 95 2.21 -7.72 -7.67
CA PRO A 95 1.06 -8.54 -7.99
C PRO A 95 0.24 -8.82 -6.73
N LEU A 96 -1.02 -9.22 -6.92
CA LEU A 96 -1.81 -9.77 -5.81
C LEU A 96 -1.15 -11.06 -5.32
N ILE A 97 -0.82 -11.11 -4.04
CA ILE A 97 -0.37 -12.30 -3.33
C ILE A 97 -1.49 -12.76 -2.39
N ASP A 98 -1.53 -14.05 -2.08
CA ASP A 98 -2.50 -14.56 -1.10
C ASP A 98 -2.10 -14.10 0.30
N THR A 99 -2.93 -13.25 0.90
CA THR A 99 -2.76 -12.74 2.27
C THR A 99 -3.87 -13.20 3.20
N SER A 100 -4.66 -14.20 2.80
CA SER A 100 -5.86 -14.65 3.54
C SER A 100 -5.57 -15.15 4.96
N SER A 101 -4.35 -15.67 5.18
CA SER A 101 -3.88 -16.16 6.47
C SER A 101 -2.91 -15.21 7.18
N VAL A 102 -2.58 -14.06 6.56
CA VAL A 102 -1.64 -13.09 7.12
C VAL A 102 -2.33 -12.23 8.16
N VAL A 103 -1.71 -12.11 9.34
CA VAL A 103 -2.16 -11.23 10.42
C VAL A 103 -1.21 -10.04 10.67
N HIS A 104 0.06 -10.16 10.28
CA HIS A 104 1.08 -9.13 10.43
C HIS A 104 1.56 -8.63 9.05
N PHE A 105 1.34 -7.35 8.75
CA PHE A 105 1.74 -6.65 7.53
C PHE A 105 2.86 -5.62 7.81
N ASP A 106 3.48 -5.71 8.98
CA ASP A 106 4.44 -4.72 9.46
C ASP A 106 5.58 -4.48 8.45
N ASP A 107 5.90 -3.22 8.21
CA ASP A 107 6.99 -2.77 7.33
C ASP A 107 6.95 -3.31 5.88
N MET A 108 5.87 -3.96 5.42
CA MET A 108 5.86 -4.73 4.18
C MET A 108 6.39 -3.94 2.97
N PHE A 109 6.05 -2.65 2.87
CA PHE A 109 6.50 -1.72 1.83
C PHE A 109 7.24 -0.51 2.42
N TYR A 110 7.80 -0.62 3.63
CA TYR A 110 8.51 0.49 4.26
C TYR A 110 9.60 1.04 3.34
N ASN A 111 9.61 2.36 3.09
CA ASN A 111 10.51 3.06 2.16
C ASN A 111 10.50 2.53 0.71
N CYS A 112 9.37 2.05 0.20
CA CYS A 112 9.17 1.87 -1.25
C CYS A 112 8.81 3.20 -1.92
N ASN A 113 9.78 4.10 -2.07
CA ASN A 113 9.55 5.50 -2.46
C ASN A 113 8.82 5.68 -3.80
N SER A 114 9.01 4.75 -4.74
CA SER A 114 8.42 4.79 -6.09
C SER A 114 7.08 4.05 -6.22
N LEU A 115 6.59 3.41 -5.15
CA LEU A 115 5.36 2.62 -5.19
C LEU A 115 4.15 3.53 -5.38
N THR A 116 3.37 3.32 -6.45
CA THR A 116 2.22 4.21 -6.77
C THR A 116 0.89 3.64 -6.31
N THR A 117 0.78 2.33 -6.17
CA THR A 117 -0.41 1.60 -5.71
C THR A 117 -0.01 0.24 -5.15
N ILE A 118 -0.93 -0.38 -4.40
CA ILE A 118 -0.84 -1.77 -3.98
C ILE A 118 -2.10 -2.53 -4.42
N PRO A 119 -2.04 -3.87 -4.58
CA PRO A 119 -3.21 -4.71 -4.74
C PRO A 119 -4.13 -4.66 -3.53
N GLN A 120 -5.40 -5.01 -3.75
CA GLN A 120 -6.35 -5.22 -2.66
C GLN A 120 -6.02 -6.53 -1.95
N PHE A 121 -5.20 -6.46 -0.91
CA PHE A 121 -4.90 -7.58 -0.04
C PHE A 121 -6.12 -7.96 0.80
N ASN A 122 -6.23 -9.26 1.12
CA ASN A 122 -7.17 -9.69 2.14
C ASN A 122 -6.65 -9.22 3.51
N THR A 123 -7.42 -8.34 4.15
CA THR A 123 -7.11 -7.73 5.45
C THR A 123 -8.11 -8.13 6.54
N SER A 124 -9.02 -9.08 6.29
CA SER A 124 -10.04 -9.52 7.27
C SER A 124 -9.47 -10.15 8.56
N SER A 125 -8.18 -10.49 8.53
CA SER A 125 -7.43 -11.06 9.66
C SER A 125 -6.29 -10.15 10.11
N LEU A 126 -6.18 -8.92 9.57
CA LEU A 126 -5.12 -7.98 9.89
C LEU A 126 -5.17 -7.60 11.36
N TYR A 127 -4.08 -7.90 12.06
CA TYR A 127 -3.84 -7.53 13.45
C TYR A 127 -2.90 -6.32 13.53
N SER A 128 -1.81 -6.35 12.77
CA SER A 128 -0.79 -5.30 12.76
C SER A 128 -0.38 -4.90 11.35
N ALA A 129 -0.21 -3.60 11.11
CA ALA A 129 0.32 -3.01 9.89
C ALA A 129 1.18 -1.78 10.21
N ASN A 130 1.97 -1.84 11.29
CA ASN A 130 2.86 -0.75 11.65
C ASN A 130 3.83 -0.48 10.49
N LEU A 131 4.00 0.80 10.14
CA LEU A 131 4.92 1.24 9.09
C LEU A 131 4.71 0.59 7.71
N MET A 132 3.61 -0.14 7.48
CA MET A 132 3.40 -0.97 6.28
C MET A 132 3.68 -0.21 4.98
N LEU A 133 3.23 1.04 4.88
CA LEU A 133 3.38 1.92 3.71
C LEU A 133 4.21 3.17 4.04
N ALA A 134 4.87 3.20 5.20
CA ALA A 134 5.64 4.38 5.60
C ALA A 134 6.77 4.64 4.61
N GLY A 135 6.93 5.90 4.18
CA GLY A 135 7.92 6.31 3.17
C GLY A 135 7.52 6.03 1.72
N CYS A 136 6.33 5.50 1.43
CA CYS A 136 5.80 5.34 0.07
C CYS A 136 5.36 6.70 -0.51
N SER A 137 6.32 7.58 -0.76
CA SER A 137 6.07 8.99 -1.10
C SER A 137 5.31 9.22 -2.41
N LYS A 138 5.31 8.23 -3.33
CA LYS A 138 4.60 8.28 -4.61
C LYS A 138 3.26 7.53 -4.61
N LEU A 139 2.84 6.99 -3.46
CA LEU A 139 1.60 6.24 -3.35
C LEU A 139 0.41 7.18 -3.52
N VAL A 140 -0.41 6.97 -4.57
CA VAL A 140 -1.54 7.85 -4.92
C VAL A 140 -2.85 7.34 -4.36
N SER A 141 -2.99 6.02 -4.21
CA SER A 141 -4.21 5.38 -3.71
C SER A 141 -3.91 4.10 -2.94
N VAL A 142 -4.74 3.81 -1.94
CA VAL A 142 -4.78 2.52 -1.24
C VAL A 142 -6.14 1.86 -1.51
N PRO A 143 -6.18 0.58 -1.90
CA PRO A 143 -7.43 -0.17 -2.03
C PRO A 143 -8.19 -0.33 -0.72
N LEU A 144 -9.34 -0.98 -0.76
CA LEU A 144 -10.11 -1.30 0.44
C LEU A 144 -9.27 -2.14 1.42
N MET A 145 -9.28 -1.73 2.68
CA MET A 145 -8.67 -2.41 3.81
C MET A 145 -9.69 -2.51 4.95
N ASP A 146 -9.89 -3.73 5.44
CA ASP A 146 -10.71 -4.00 6.61
C ASP A 146 -9.83 -3.96 7.86
N PHE A 147 -10.16 -3.07 8.78
CA PHE A 147 -9.47 -2.89 10.05
C PHE A 147 -10.23 -3.47 11.24
N GLY A 148 -11.27 -4.29 11.01
CA GLY A 148 -12.14 -4.81 12.07
C GLY A 148 -11.44 -5.65 13.14
N LYS A 149 -10.23 -6.15 12.88
CA LYS A 149 -9.37 -6.85 13.84
C LYS A 149 -8.03 -6.14 14.12
N ALA A 150 -7.83 -4.96 13.54
CA ALA A 150 -6.57 -4.25 13.64
C ALA A 150 -6.41 -3.66 15.04
N GLU A 151 -5.26 -3.94 15.67
CA GLU A 151 -4.88 -3.35 16.96
C GLU A 151 -3.69 -2.40 16.81
N GLN A 152 -2.88 -2.54 15.77
CA GLN A 152 -1.60 -1.83 15.64
C GLN A 152 -1.41 -1.25 14.23
N LEU A 153 -1.64 0.06 14.10
CA LEU A 153 -1.50 0.82 12.83
C LEU A 153 -0.48 1.96 12.91
N ARG A 154 0.49 1.85 13.83
CA ARG A 154 1.42 2.95 14.12
C ARG A 154 2.16 3.37 12.85
N SER A 155 2.03 4.65 12.51
CA SER A 155 2.72 5.27 11.39
C SER A 155 2.55 4.55 10.05
N MET A 156 1.46 3.79 9.88
CA MET A 156 1.21 2.97 8.69
C MET A 156 1.40 3.73 7.37
N LEU A 157 0.98 5.00 7.32
CA LEU A 157 0.99 5.88 6.15
C LEU A 157 1.94 7.08 6.29
N LEU A 158 2.89 7.05 7.23
CA LEU A 158 3.84 8.14 7.45
C LEU A 158 4.61 8.44 6.16
N GLY A 159 4.66 9.70 5.74
CA GLY A 159 5.35 10.11 4.51
C GLY A 159 4.65 9.77 3.18
N CYS A 160 3.41 9.28 3.18
CA CYS A 160 2.60 9.08 1.97
C CYS A 160 2.06 10.40 1.39
N SER A 161 2.95 11.29 0.93
CA SER A 161 2.63 12.68 0.58
C SER A 161 1.76 12.87 -0.66
N GLU A 162 1.75 11.90 -1.57
CA GLU A 162 1.01 11.94 -2.84
C GLU A 162 -0.38 11.27 -2.75
N LEU A 163 -0.73 10.73 -1.59
CA LEU A 163 -1.98 10.00 -1.40
C LEU A 163 -3.17 10.95 -1.53
N THR A 164 -3.99 10.73 -2.56
CA THR A 164 -5.19 11.52 -2.82
C THR A 164 -6.47 10.80 -2.43
N ASP A 165 -6.44 9.47 -2.48
CA ASP A 165 -7.66 8.65 -2.38
C ASP A 165 -7.53 7.47 -1.42
N LEU A 166 -8.50 7.38 -0.50
CA LEU A 166 -8.72 6.31 0.46
C LEU A 166 -10.13 5.74 0.23
N LYS A 167 -10.22 4.71 -0.62
CA LYS A 167 -11.52 4.22 -1.14
C LYS A 167 -12.27 3.26 -0.21
N GLY A 168 -11.72 2.86 0.92
CA GLY A 168 -12.37 1.83 1.73
C GLY A 168 -11.59 1.43 2.96
N PHE A 169 -11.38 2.36 3.89
CA PHE A 169 -10.88 2.01 5.21
C PHE A 169 -12.10 1.66 6.06
N THR A 170 -12.41 0.37 6.22
CA THR A 170 -13.63 -0.08 6.90
C THR A 170 -13.33 -0.57 8.31
N ASN A 171 -14.29 -0.42 9.23
CA ASN A 171 -14.22 -0.93 10.61
C ASN A 171 -13.01 -0.45 11.42
N LEU A 172 -12.44 0.71 11.07
CA LEU A 172 -11.31 1.28 11.79
C LEU A 172 -11.72 1.57 13.24
N SER A 173 -11.03 0.98 14.22
CA SER A 173 -11.29 1.17 15.66
C SER A 173 -10.08 1.61 16.47
N VAL A 174 -8.96 1.90 15.81
CA VAL A 174 -7.70 2.33 16.42
C VAL A 174 -7.17 3.58 15.74
N SER A 175 -6.35 4.35 16.45
CA SER A 175 -5.83 5.62 15.94
C SER A 175 -5.05 5.45 14.63
N LEU A 176 -5.23 6.40 13.72
CA LEU A 176 -4.60 6.41 12.41
C LEU A 176 -4.00 7.80 12.13
N ASP A 177 -2.76 7.82 11.66
CA ASP A 177 -2.06 9.05 11.30
C ASP A 177 -2.04 9.26 9.78
N LEU A 178 -2.72 10.31 9.33
CA LEU A 178 -2.80 10.79 7.95
C LEU A 178 -2.16 12.18 7.79
N SER A 179 -1.40 12.66 8.78
CA SER A 179 -0.81 14.01 8.81
C SER A 179 0.14 14.29 7.64
N SER A 180 0.80 13.25 7.14
CA SER A 180 1.69 13.32 5.98
C SER A 180 0.96 13.35 4.64
N SER A 181 -0.29 12.89 4.57
CA SER A 181 -1.06 12.68 3.34
C SER A 181 -1.78 13.96 2.90
N ARG A 182 -1.02 15.02 2.59
CA ARG A 182 -1.54 16.39 2.41
C ARG A 182 -2.48 16.58 1.21
N LYS A 183 -2.50 15.62 0.28
CA LYS A 183 -3.30 15.68 -0.96
C LYS A 183 -4.65 14.95 -0.90
N LEU A 184 -5.02 14.39 0.26
CA LEU A 184 -6.32 13.73 0.42
C LEU A 184 -7.48 14.64 0.05
N THR A 185 -8.48 14.11 -0.66
CA THR A 185 -9.71 14.86 -0.94
C THR A 185 -10.60 14.92 0.32
N ALA A 186 -11.51 15.90 0.38
CA ALA A 186 -12.51 15.96 1.45
C ALA A 186 -13.35 14.66 1.50
N ASP A 187 -13.76 14.16 0.34
CA ASP A 187 -14.51 12.91 0.20
C ASP A 187 -13.74 11.70 0.76
N SER A 188 -12.45 11.57 0.46
CA SER A 188 -11.63 10.49 0.99
C SER A 188 -11.49 10.56 2.52
N ILE A 189 -11.38 11.76 3.10
CA ILE A 189 -11.34 11.93 4.56
C ILE A 189 -12.69 11.56 5.18
N MET A 190 -13.79 12.01 4.56
CA MET A 190 -15.15 11.68 5.02
C MET A 190 -15.46 10.20 4.91
N ASN A 191 -14.95 9.50 3.90
CA ASN A 191 -15.08 8.05 3.80
C ASN A 191 -14.45 7.36 5.02
N VAL A 192 -13.24 7.75 5.42
CA VAL A 192 -12.59 7.21 6.62
C VAL A 192 -13.42 7.51 7.88
N ILE A 193 -13.90 8.75 8.04
CA ILE A 193 -14.72 9.15 9.19
C ILE A 193 -16.02 8.35 9.25
N ASN A 194 -16.71 8.17 8.12
CA ASN A 194 -17.99 7.47 8.04
C ASN A 194 -17.84 5.97 8.31
N GLU A 195 -16.79 5.35 7.79
CA GLU A 195 -16.53 3.91 7.91
C GLU A 195 -15.79 3.52 9.20
N ALA A 196 -15.26 4.49 9.95
CA ALA A 196 -14.71 4.24 11.28
C ALA A 196 -15.78 3.66 12.23
N LYS A 197 -15.37 2.86 13.21
CA LYS A 197 -16.28 2.31 14.21
C LYS A 197 -16.82 3.41 15.12
N ASP A 198 -18.07 3.29 15.57
CA ASP A 198 -18.58 4.11 16.67
C ASP A 198 -17.97 3.64 18.00
N LEU A 199 -17.18 4.50 18.61
CA LEU A 199 -16.46 4.27 19.86
C LEU A 199 -17.09 5.00 21.05
N SER A 200 -18.17 5.79 20.85
CA SER A 200 -18.77 6.65 21.86
C SER A 200 -19.04 5.97 23.21
N GLU A 201 -19.37 4.68 23.19
CA GLU A 201 -19.65 3.86 24.38
C GLU A 201 -18.52 2.86 24.74
N THR A 202 -17.48 2.74 23.91
CA THR A 202 -16.48 1.66 24.04
C THR A 202 -15.04 2.15 24.15
N GLY A 203 -14.76 3.42 23.88
CA GLY A 203 -13.42 4.00 24.00
C GLY A 203 -13.26 5.29 23.23
N SER A 204 -12.04 5.56 22.79
CA SER A 204 -11.76 6.69 21.90
C SER A 204 -10.55 6.37 21.03
N ALA A 205 -10.47 7.02 19.88
CA ALA A 205 -9.34 6.93 18.97
C ALA A 205 -9.08 8.30 18.32
N THR A 206 -7.90 8.44 17.72
CA THR A 206 -7.48 9.67 17.07
C THR A 206 -7.25 9.44 15.58
N LEU A 207 -7.88 10.27 14.75
CA LEU A 207 -7.53 10.39 13.34
C LEU A 207 -6.71 11.67 13.17
N THR A 208 -5.39 11.52 13.06
CA THR A 208 -4.49 12.68 12.94
C THR A 208 -4.47 13.17 11.50
N LEU A 209 -4.76 14.44 11.28
CA LEU A 209 -4.84 15.10 9.98
C LEU A 209 -3.90 16.31 9.95
N GLY A 210 -3.23 16.51 8.81
CA GLY A 210 -2.45 17.73 8.61
C GLY A 210 -3.37 18.95 8.47
N SER A 211 -2.88 20.15 8.77
CA SER A 211 -3.67 21.39 8.67
C SER A 211 -4.33 21.58 7.30
N THR A 212 -3.65 21.16 6.22
CA THR A 212 -4.19 21.20 4.85
C THR A 212 -5.39 20.29 4.63
N ASN A 213 -5.55 19.23 5.43
CA ASN A 213 -6.66 18.29 5.35
C ASN A 213 -7.79 18.70 6.29
N ILE A 214 -7.45 19.18 7.50
CA ILE A 214 -8.45 19.71 8.45
C ILE A 214 -9.20 20.88 7.81
N SER A 215 -8.51 21.78 7.11
CA SER A 215 -9.14 22.94 6.44
C SER A 215 -10.11 22.57 5.30
N LYS A 216 -10.18 21.29 4.89
CA LYS A 216 -11.12 20.81 3.87
C LYS A 216 -12.46 20.38 4.45
N LEU A 217 -12.57 20.26 5.77
CA LEU A 217 -13.77 19.78 6.46
C LEU A 217 -14.57 20.95 7.04
N THR A 218 -15.90 20.81 7.07
CA THR A 218 -16.78 21.73 7.81
C THR A 218 -16.86 21.35 9.30
N GLU A 219 -17.39 22.26 10.12
CA GLU A 219 -17.62 21.98 11.54
C GLU A 219 -18.59 20.80 11.75
N GLU A 220 -19.62 20.67 10.91
CA GLU A 220 -20.56 19.54 10.96
C GLU A 220 -19.88 18.22 10.60
N GLN A 221 -18.98 18.23 9.61
CA GLN A 221 -18.21 17.05 9.21
C GLN A 221 -17.25 16.59 10.32
N ILE A 222 -16.60 17.54 11.00
CA ILE A 222 -15.75 17.27 12.16
C ILE A 222 -16.60 16.70 13.30
N ALA A 223 -17.80 17.23 13.53
CA ALA A 223 -18.70 16.78 14.59
C ALA A 223 -19.15 15.31 14.41
N ILE A 224 -19.25 14.80 13.18
CA ILE A 224 -19.54 13.38 12.91
C ILE A 224 -18.47 12.48 13.55
N ALA A 225 -17.19 12.83 13.41
CA ALA A 225 -16.11 12.07 14.02
C ALA A 225 -16.21 12.11 15.56
N SER A 226 -16.40 13.30 16.13
CA SER A 226 -16.52 13.47 17.59
C SER A 226 -17.72 12.74 18.19
N ALA A 227 -18.86 12.72 17.49
CA ALA A 227 -20.04 11.96 17.91
C ALA A 227 -19.78 10.45 18.01
N LYS A 228 -18.84 9.92 17.22
CA LYS A 228 -18.41 8.52 17.23
C LYS A 228 -17.25 8.24 18.20
N GLY A 229 -16.89 9.18 19.08
CA GLY A 229 -15.75 9.02 19.99
C GLY A 229 -14.37 9.22 19.33
N TRP A 230 -14.31 9.84 18.14
CA TRP A 230 -13.06 10.14 17.45
C TRP A 230 -12.59 11.57 17.68
N THR A 231 -11.31 11.72 18.01
CA THR A 231 -10.62 13.01 18.01
C THR A 231 -9.98 13.23 16.65
N LEU A 232 -10.22 14.38 16.02
CA LEU A 232 -9.43 14.84 14.88
C LEU A 232 -8.33 15.76 15.43
N ALA A 233 -7.06 15.36 15.22
CA ALA A 233 -5.88 16.05 15.76
C ALA A 233 -4.95 16.57 14.66
#